data_AF-A0A4Y9ZP14-F1
#
_entry.id   AF-A0A4Y9ZP14-F1
#
_cell.length_a   1.000
_cell.length_b   1.000
_cell.length_c   1.000
_cell.angle_alpha   90.00
_cell.angle_beta   90.00
_cell.angle_gamma   90.00
#
_symmetry.space_group_name_H-M   'P 1'
#
loop_
_entity.id
_entity.type
_entity.pdbx_description
1 polymer ?
#
loop_
_entity_poly.entity_id
_entity_poly.type
_entity_poly.pdbx_seq_one_letter_code
_entity_poly.pdbx_strand_id
1 'polypeptide(L)'
;MSYTVSSKGPVPGPFPPATHGFLYFHPDAHNPLQSQIRFRVTQDHDPTRSFSSGHDLTYGSGFTWHIPLTRAAQSPKLREMLVRDGLIDDALVAQLQARPLSRLEFYRLKRSVSVLDQPFIFDLTNRTLSLVVRVAGQVRRYHTDGPLRYYLGKDKYLVHEAGSALCRLERSTLPQHAGRRIVVMRLLKILQPPKRCSDLPRMCNVSVPAEGELFAFGQRAWYRDVDKPGKGNEILRLLYDAPDDGEQASGQSS
;
A
#
# COMPACT_ATOMS: atom_id res chain seq x y z
N MET A 1 -25.67 22.60 21.40
CA MET A 1 -25.39 22.78 19.95
C MET A 1 -24.54 21.63 19.49
N SER A 2 -25.16 20.66 18.86
CA SER A 2 -24.56 19.37 18.51
C SER A 2 -24.19 19.40 17.03
N TYR A 3 -22.90 19.44 16.71
CA TYR A 3 -22.43 19.41 15.33
C TYR A 3 -22.32 17.96 14.85
N THR A 4 -23.28 17.53 14.03
CA THR A 4 -23.25 16.24 13.34
C THR A 4 -22.30 16.35 12.15
N VAL A 5 -21.09 15.81 12.27
CA VAL A 5 -20.17 15.67 11.13
C VAL A 5 -20.63 14.47 10.30
N SER A 6 -21.32 14.77 9.20
CA SER A 6 -21.63 13.82 8.13
C SER A 6 -20.32 13.33 7.49
N SER A 7 -19.89 12.12 7.85
CA SER A 7 -18.75 11.45 7.22
C SER A 7 -19.28 10.43 6.20
N LYS A 8 -19.38 10.84 4.93
CA LYS A 8 -19.54 9.91 3.80
C LYS A 8 -18.21 9.17 3.53
N GLY A 9 -17.79 8.35 4.49
CA GLY A 9 -16.77 7.33 4.33
C GLY A 9 -17.31 6.01 4.87
N PRO A 10 -16.78 4.84 4.45
CA PRO A 10 -17.16 3.58 5.08
C PRO A 10 -16.89 3.70 6.59
N VAL A 11 -17.93 3.42 7.39
CA VAL A 11 -17.83 3.35 8.86
C VAL A 11 -16.63 2.44 9.17
N PRO A 12 -15.66 2.88 9.99
CA PRO A 12 -14.57 2.02 10.41
C PRO A 12 -15.18 0.75 11.01
N GLY A 13 -14.93 -0.41 10.39
CA GLY A 13 -15.34 -1.68 10.97
C GLY A 13 -14.78 -1.80 12.40
N PRO A 14 -15.45 -2.56 13.28
CA PRO A 14 -14.94 -2.80 14.63
C PRO A 14 -13.54 -3.41 14.55
N PHE A 15 -12.74 -3.22 15.61
CA PHE A 15 -11.48 -3.96 15.75
C PHE A 15 -11.77 -5.46 15.61
N PRO A 16 -10.91 -6.23 14.92
CA PRO A 16 -11.14 -7.66 14.78
C PRO A 16 -11.32 -8.33 16.16
N PRO A 17 -12.21 -9.33 16.30
CA PRO A 17 -12.37 -10.06 17.56
C PRO A 17 -11.03 -10.61 18.04
N ALA A 18 -10.82 -10.66 19.36
CA ALA A 18 -9.57 -11.15 19.97
C ALA A 18 -8.30 -10.37 19.59
N THR A 19 -8.41 -9.08 19.25
CA THR A 19 -7.24 -8.21 19.05
C THR A 19 -6.83 -7.54 20.36
N HIS A 20 -6.21 -8.30 21.27
CA HIS A 20 -5.52 -7.76 22.45
C HIS A 20 -4.01 -7.91 22.30
N GLY A 21 -3.26 -7.00 22.93
CA GLY A 21 -1.81 -7.01 22.90
C GLY A 21 -1.21 -5.61 23.05
N PHE A 22 -0.05 -5.38 22.43
CA PHE A 22 0.83 -4.26 22.77
C PHE A 22 1.29 -3.48 21.56
N LEU A 23 1.40 -2.16 21.72
CA LEU A 23 2.20 -1.35 20.81
C LEU A 23 3.67 -1.55 21.12
N TYR A 24 4.49 -1.70 20.09
CA TYR A 24 5.95 -1.79 20.23
C TYR A 24 6.66 -1.02 19.12
N PHE A 25 7.85 -0.53 19.44
CA PHE A 25 8.71 0.14 18.48
C PHE A 25 9.52 -0.88 17.69
N HIS A 26 9.46 -0.76 16.37
CA HIS A 26 10.20 -1.58 15.42
C HIS A 26 11.20 -0.67 14.69
N PRO A 27 12.49 -0.67 15.11
CA PRO A 27 13.50 0.14 14.46
C PRO A 27 13.79 -0.39 13.07
N ASP A 28 14.00 0.54 12.12
CA ASP A 28 14.56 0.19 10.81
C ASP A 28 16.09 0.23 10.91
N ALA A 29 16.74 -0.86 10.51
CA ALA A 29 18.18 -1.05 10.68
C ALA A 29 19.05 -0.12 9.81
N HIS A 30 18.52 0.34 8.67
CA HIS A 30 19.29 1.12 7.69
C HIS A 30 18.93 2.60 7.72
N ASN A 31 17.69 2.92 8.04
CA ASN A 31 17.19 4.27 8.05
C ASN A 31 16.25 4.48 9.24
N PRO A 32 16.73 5.06 10.36
CA PRO A 32 15.91 5.30 11.54
C PRO A 32 14.61 6.07 11.27
N LEU A 33 14.55 6.90 10.21
CA LEU A 33 13.34 7.62 9.80
C LEU A 33 12.23 6.69 9.25
N GLN A 34 12.57 5.48 8.81
CA GLN A 34 11.63 4.45 8.37
C GLN A 34 11.12 3.55 9.52
N SER A 35 11.61 3.76 10.74
CA SER A 35 11.14 3.04 11.93
C SER A 35 9.63 3.19 12.13
N GLN A 36 9.04 2.23 12.84
CA GLN A 36 7.60 2.06 12.90
C GLN A 36 7.15 1.73 14.31
N ILE A 37 5.95 2.15 14.69
CA ILE A 37 5.23 1.60 15.83
C ILE A 37 4.26 0.56 15.29
N ARG A 38 4.37 -0.69 15.75
CA ARG A 38 3.52 -1.81 15.35
C ARG A 38 2.63 -2.24 16.49
N PHE A 39 1.59 -3.02 16.18
CA PHE A 39 0.74 -3.65 17.18
C PHE A 39 0.99 -5.16 17.15
N ARG A 40 1.43 -5.72 18.26
CA ARG A 40 1.62 -7.16 18.48
C ARG A 40 0.34 -7.71 19.10
N VAL A 41 -0.33 -8.63 18.41
CA VAL A 41 -1.45 -9.41 18.96
C VAL A 41 -0.87 -10.55 19.79
N THR A 42 -1.32 -10.69 21.03
CA THR A 42 -0.82 -11.67 22.00
C THR A 42 -1.98 -12.49 22.58
N GLN A 43 -1.67 -13.64 23.18
CA GLN A 43 -2.70 -14.50 23.79
C GLN A 43 -3.20 -13.95 25.13
N ASP A 44 -2.39 -13.15 25.84
CA ASP A 44 -2.71 -12.59 27.14
C ASP A 44 -2.14 -11.17 27.30
N HIS A 45 -2.28 -10.62 28.52
CA HIS A 45 -1.81 -9.30 28.90
C HIS A 45 -0.41 -9.29 29.54
N ASP A 46 0.36 -10.38 29.45
CA ASP A 46 1.73 -10.46 29.95
C ASP A 46 2.75 -10.44 28.79
N PRO A 47 3.40 -9.29 28.53
CA PRO A 47 4.33 -9.17 27.42
C PRO A 47 5.59 -10.05 27.60
N THR A 48 5.93 -10.47 28.82
CA THR A 48 7.14 -11.30 29.03
C THR A 48 6.95 -12.72 28.50
N ARG A 49 5.72 -13.22 28.52
CA ARG A 49 5.37 -14.58 28.08
C ARG A 49 4.86 -14.60 26.65
N SER A 50 3.94 -13.70 26.30
CA SER A 50 3.15 -13.83 25.09
C SER A 50 3.63 -12.99 23.91
N PHE A 51 4.58 -12.07 24.12
CA PHE A 51 5.07 -11.20 23.05
C PHE A 51 5.88 -11.94 21.98
N SER A 52 6.73 -12.88 22.39
CA SER A 52 7.57 -13.68 21.50
C SER A 52 6.74 -14.64 20.63
N SER A 53 5.71 -15.26 21.20
CA SER A 53 4.76 -16.13 20.49
C SER A 53 3.63 -15.37 19.79
N GLY A 54 3.51 -14.06 20.01
CA GLY A 54 2.53 -13.20 19.37
C GLY A 54 2.86 -12.93 17.89
N HIS A 55 1.90 -12.37 17.16
CA HIS A 55 2.08 -11.99 15.77
C HIS A 55 1.72 -10.51 15.56
N ASP A 56 2.24 -9.90 14.50
CA ASP A 56 1.86 -8.53 14.20
C ASP A 56 0.41 -8.46 13.71
N LEU A 57 -0.31 -7.42 14.12
CA LEU A 57 -1.62 -7.12 13.57
C LEU A 57 -1.47 -6.82 12.08
N THR A 58 -2.27 -7.48 11.25
CA THR A 58 -2.29 -7.23 9.82
C THR A 58 -3.59 -6.55 9.40
N TYR A 59 -3.53 -5.68 8.40
CA TYR A 59 -4.70 -5.33 7.61
C TYR A 59 -5.30 -6.61 6.98
N GLY A 60 -6.58 -6.59 6.60
CA GLY A 60 -7.21 -7.73 5.90
C GLY A 60 -6.52 -8.13 4.57
N SER A 61 -5.55 -7.35 4.10
CA SER A 61 -4.62 -7.71 3.01
C SER A 61 -3.50 -8.68 3.39
N GLY A 62 -3.25 -8.91 4.67
CA GLY A 62 -2.03 -9.53 5.17
C GLY A 62 -0.86 -8.56 5.41
N PHE A 63 -1.01 -7.25 5.14
CA PHE A 63 0.04 -6.27 5.45
C PHE A 63 0.10 -5.93 6.93
N THR A 64 1.31 -5.90 7.51
CA THR A 64 1.51 -5.45 8.89
C THR A 64 1.00 -4.03 9.10
N TRP A 65 0.08 -3.89 10.04
CA TRP A 65 -0.40 -2.62 10.54
C TRP A 65 0.73 -1.91 11.29
N HIS A 66 0.94 -0.64 10.98
CA HIS A 66 1.91 0.19 11.70
C HIS A 66 1.59 1.69 11.62
N ILE A 67 2.23 2.45 12.50
CA ILE A 67 2.32 3.90 12.50
C ILE A 67 3.77 4.26 12.15
N PRO A 68 4.04 4.94 11.03
CA PRO A 68 5.39 5.41 10.72
C PRO A 68 5.93 6.38 11.79
N LEU A 69 7.23 6.31 12.11
CA LEU A 69 7.87 7.20 13.09
C LEU A 69 7.69 8.68 12.71
N THR A 70 7.81 9.00 11.42
CA THR A 70 7.55 10.34 10.85
C THR A 70 6.18 10.90 11.24
N ARG A 71 5.18 10.03 11.39
CA ARG A 71 3.84 10.39 11.85
C ARG A 71 3.74 10.39 13.37
N ALA A 72 4.31 9.39 14.04
CA ALA A 72 4.26 9.28 15.49
C ALA A 72 4.90 10.50 16.17
N ALA A 73 6.05 10.96 15.67
CA ALA A 73 6.79 12.11 16.22
C ALA A 73 6.07 13.46 16.12
N GLN A 74 4.97 13.53 15.36
CA GLN A 74 4.13 14.73 15.24
C GLN A 74 3.15 14.87 16.39
N SER A 75 2.85 13.78 17.08
CA SER A 75 2.15 13.84 18.36
C SER A 75 3.17 14.16 19.44
N PRO A 76 3.07 15.31 20.15
CA PRO A 76 3.98 15.64 21.24
C PRO A 76 4.05 14.53 22.29
N LYS A 77 2.90 13.98 22.66
CA LYS A 77 2.80 12.89 23.65
C LYS A 77 3.52 11.62 23.22
N LEU A 78 3.35 11.16 21.97
CA LEU A 78 4.08 9.99 21.48
C LEU A 78 5.57 10.27 21.35
N ARG A 79 5.95 11.46 20.89
CA ARG A 79 7.34 11.87 20.79
C ARG A 79 8.03 11.86 22.15
N GLU A 80 7.42 12.46 23.17
CA GLU A 80 7.92 12.46 24.54
C GLU A 80 8.11 11.03 25.07
N MET A 81 7.15 10.14 24.83
CA MET A 81 7.29 8.72 25.21
C MET A 81 8.47 8.05 24.50
N LEU A 82 8.61 8.24 23.19
CA LEU A 82 9.70 7.64 22.39
C LEU A 82 11.09 8.12 22.87
N VAL A 83 11.24 9.39 23.21
CA VAL A 83 12.48 9.96 23.74
C VAL A 83 12.74 9.46 25.16
N ARG A 84 11.74 9.55 26.05
CA ARG A 84 11.85 9.12 27.45
C ARG A 84 12.26 7.66 27.56
N ASP A 85 11.73 6.80 26.69
CA ASP A 85 11.99 5.36 26.71
C ASP A 85 13.28 5.00 25.95
N GLY A 86 14.05 5.99 25.46
CA GLY A 86 15.32 5.79 24.77
C GLY A 86 15.20 5.15 23.38
N LEU A 87 14.01 5.18 22.79
CA LEU A 87 13.73 4.56 21.48
C LEU A 87 14.16 5.44 20.31
N ILE A 88 14.24 6.76 20.53
CA ILE A 88 14.81 7.75 19.61
C ILE A 88 15.60 8.79 20.42
N ASP A 89 16.57 9.45 19.79
CA ASP A 89 17.35 10.54 20.38
C ASP A 89 16.91 11.93 19.89
N ASP A 90 17.42 12.98 20.54
CA ASP A 90 17.11 14.37 20.20
C ASP A 90 17.56 14.73 18.78
N ALA A 91 18.64 14.11 18.28
CA ALA A 91 19.14 14.31 16.93
C ALA A 91 18.12 13.81 15.88
N LEU A 92 17.55 12.64 16.08
CA LEU A 92 16.50 12.09 15.22
C LEU A 92 15.21 12.89 15.33
N VAL A 93 14.86 13.38 16.52
CA VAL A 93 13.72 14.30 16.69
C VAL A 93 13.91 15.57 15.86
N ALA A 94 15.09 16.20 15.91
CA ALA A 94 15.37 17.39 15.12
C ALA A 94 15.24 17.13 13.60
N GLN A 95 15.73 15.98 13.12
CA GLN A 95 15.55 15.56 11.72
C GLN A 95 14.07 15.38 11.34
N LEU A 96 13.28 14.77 12.22
CA LEU A 96 11.84 14.55 12.01
C LEU A 96 11.05 15.86 11.99
N GLN A 97 11.47 16.87 12.76
CA GLN A 97 10.86 18.20 12.81
C GLN A 97 11.27 19.09 11.64
N ALA A 98 12.52 19.00 11.19
CA ALA A 98 13.01 19.75 10.04
C ALA A 98 12.38 19.28 8.72
N ARG A 99 11.82 18.06 8.69
CA ARG A 99 11.22 17.48 7.49
C ARG A 99 9.78 17.97 7.30
N PRO A 100 9.45 18.67 6.20
CA PRO A 100 8.06 18.99 5.90
C PRO A 100 7.29 17.70 5.68
N LEU A 101 6.29 17.44 6.51
CA LEU A 101 5.41 16.30 6.31
C LEU A 101 4.66 16.46 4.99
N SER A 102 4.92 15.58 4.05
CA SER A 102 4.04 15.50 2.89
C SER A 102 2.67 15.01 3.35
N ARG A 103 1.58 15.54 2.76
CA ARG A 103 0.23 14.97 2.92
C ARG A 103 0.19 13.46 2.61
N LEU A 104 1.19 12.94 1.89
CA LEU A 104 1.33 11.54 1.55
C LEU A 104 1.72 10.64 2.74
N GLU A 105 2.44 11.19 3.72
CA GLU A 105 2.77 10.51 4.98
C GLU A 105 1.51 10.18 5.81
N PHE A 106 0.43 10.93 5.59
CA PHE A 106 -0.84 10.74 6.30
C PHE A 106 -1.76 9.72 5.65
N TYR A 107 -1.55 9.34 4.38
CA TYR A 107 -2.36 8.32 3.72
C TYR A 107 -2.06 6.94 4.32
N ARG A 108 -3.13 6.26 4.77
CA ARG A 108 -3.05 4.91 5.36
C ARG A 108 -2.39 3.94 4.38
N LEU A 109 -1.49 3.10 4.91
CA LEU A 109 -0.61 2.12 4.26
C LEU A 109 -1.29 1.02 3.42
N LYS A 110 -2.62 1.04 3.26
CA LYS A 110 -3.35 0.01 2.50
C LYS A 110 -2.95 -0.05 1.01
N ARG A 111 -2.26 0.98 0.51
CA ARG A 111 -1.81 1.13 -0.89
C ARG A 111 -0.40 1.73 -0.99
N SER A 112 0.51 1.34 -0.10
CA SER A 112 1.92 1.74 -0.18
C SER A 112 2.75 0.62 -0.81
N VAL A 113 3.68 0.96 -1.71
CA VAL A 113 4.65 0.02 -2.29
C VAL A 113 6.05 0.64 -2.31
N SER A 114 7.07 -0.16 -2.03
CA SER A 114 8.49 0.21 -2.06
C SER A 114 9.27 -0.53 -3.14
N VAL A 115 8.81 -1.71 -3.54
CA VAL A 115 9.40 -2.51 -4.62
C VAL A 115 8.31 -3.02 -5.56
N LEU A 116 8.70 -3.43 -6.78
CA LEU A 116 7.84 -4.27 -7.59
C LEU A 116 7.60 -5.61 -6.88
N ASP A 117 6.57 -6.32 -7.28
CA ASP A 117 6.09 -7.56 -6.68
C ASP A 117 5.51 -7.46 -5.26
N GLN A 118 5.71 -6.34 -4.57
CA GLN A 118 5.02 -6.07 -3.31
C GLN A 118 3.50 -6.01 -3.52
N PRO A 119 2.70 -6.81 -2.79
CA PRO A 119 1.27 -6.78 -2.94
C PRO A 119 0.63 -5.46 -2.43
N PHE A 120 -0.63 -5.21 -2.78
CA PHE A 120 -1.46 -4.14 -2.22
C PHE A 120 -2.94 -4.45 -2.42
N ILE A 121 -3.83 -3.85 -1.60
CA ILE A 121 -5.28 -3.98 -1.84
C ILE A 121 -5.70 -3.02 -2.94
N PHE A 122 -6.27 -3.58 -4.00
CA PHE A 122 -7.04 -2.85 -4.98
C PHE A 122 -8.54 -3.05 -4.73
N ASP A 123 -9.24 -1.94 -4.57
CA ASP A 123 -10.70 -1.93 -4.45
C ASP A 123 -11.29 -1.75 -5.85
N LEU A 124 -12.06 -2.76 -6.27
CA LEU A 124 -12.53 -2.97 -7.64
C LEU A 124 -13.58 -1.93 -8.06
N THR A 125 -14.12 -1.16 -7.09
CA THR A 125 -15.02 -0.03 -7.35
C THR A 125 -14.26 1.22 -7.81
N ASN A 126 -12.94 1.29 -7.60
CA ASN A 126 -12.16 2.46 -7.96
C ASN A 126 -11.84 2.50 -9.46
N ARG A 127 -12.10 3.67 -10.05
CA ARG A 127 -11.78 3.95 -11.46
C ARG A 127 -10.30 4.28 -11.68
N THR A 128 -9.57 4.58 -10.61
CA THR A 128 -8.15 4.95 -10.66
C THR A 128 -7.32 4.03 -9.77
N LEU A 129 -6.09 3.78 -10.20
CA LEU A 129 -5.07 3.17 -9.37
C LEU A 129 -4.27 4.30 -8.72
N SER A 130 -4.36 4.41 -7.39
CA SER A 130 -3.60 5.37 -6.59
C SER A 130 -2.77 4.61 -5.57
N LEU A 131 -1.45 4.77 -5.66
CA LEU A 131 -0.48 4.14 -4.75
C LEU A 131 0.42 5.22 -4.13
N VAL A 132 0.91 4.97 -2.93
CA VAL A 132 2.02 5.70 -2.33
C VAL A 132 3.29 4.89 -2.61
N VAL A 133 4.24 5.47 -3.34
CA VAL A 133 5.50 4.84 -3.69
C VAL A 133 6.59 5.35 -2.76
N ARG A 134 7.29 4.43 -2.09
CA ARG A 134 8.34 4.70 -1.10
C ARG A 134 9.66 4.06 -1.55
N VAL A 135 10.50 4.80 -2.25
CA VAL A 135 11.77 4.28 -2.80
C VAL A 135 12.91 5.23 -2.42
N ALA A 136 14.01 4.69 -1.90
CA ALA A 136 15.22 5.45 -1.57
C ALA A 136 14.96 6.74 -0.75
N GLY A 137 14.11 6.62 0.29
CA GLY A 137 13.73 7.74 1.16
C GLY A 137 12.78 8.77 0.54
N GLN A 138 12.41 8.62 -0.73
CA GLN A 138 11.41 9.45 -1.41
C GLN A 138 10.01 8.86 -1.24
N VAL A 139 9.02 9.75 -1.10
CA VAL A 139 7.61 9.37 -0.95
C VAL A 139 6.82 10.12 -2.02
N ARG A 140 6.31 9.39 -3.01
CA ARG A 140 5.58 9.96 -4.16
C ARG A 140 4.21 9.32 -4.32
N ARG A 141 3.24 10.08 -4.83
CA ARG A 141 1.90 9.56 -5.12
C ARG A 141 1.83 9.14 -6.59
N TYR A 142 1.77 7.84 -6.82
CA TYR A 142 1.42 7.31 -8.12
C TYR A 142 -0.10 7.39 -8.32
N HIS A 143 -0.53 7.91 -9.47
CA HIS A 143 -1.94 7.99 -9.83
C HIS A 143 -2.10 7.75 -11.32
N THR A 144 -2.98 6.83 -11.69
CA THR A 144 -3.30 6.53 -13.07
C THR A 144 -4.73 6.01 -13.23
N ASP A 145 -5.21 5.95 -14.47
CA ASP A 145 -6.45 5.26 -14.79
C ASP A 145 -6.34 3.77 -14.44
N GLY A 146 -7.30 3.28 -13.66
CA GLY A 146 -7.32 1.91 -13.15
C GLY A 146 -7.59 0.89 -14.26
N PRO A 147 -7.32 -0.39 -14.00
CA PRO A 147 -7.48 -1.45 -14.99
C PRO A 147 -8.93 -1.80 -15.35
N LEU A 148 -9.91 -1.43 -14.50
CA LEU A 148 -11.32 -1.82 -14.65
C LEU A 148 -12.21 -0.66 -15.13
N ARG A 149 -11.67 0.22 -15.97
CA ARG A 149 -12.36 1.41 -16.46
C ARG A 149 -13.17 1.06 -17.71
N TYR A 150 -14.43 1.50 -17.81
CA TYR A 150 -15.24 1.35 -19.04
C TYR A 150 -15.76 2.71 -19.52
N TYR A 151 -15.63 2.96 -20.84
CA TYR A 151 -16.09 4.14 -21.55
C TYR A 151 -17.05 3.76 -22.66
N LEU A 152 -18.10 4.55 -22.83
CA LEU A 152 -18.89 4.55 -24.06
C LEU A 152 -19.03 6.00 -24.52
N GLY A 153 -18.32 6.37 -25.59
CA GLY A 153 -18.23 7.77 -26.00
C GLY A 153 -17.62 8.65 -24.91
N LYS A 154 -18.39 9.65 -24.43
CA LYS A 154 -17.99 10.54 -23.33
C LYS A 154 -18.39 10.02 -21.95
N ASP A 155 -19.24 8.99 -21.91
CA ASP A 155 -19.80 8.46 -20.66
C ASP A 155 -18.83 7.53 -19.95
N LYS A 156 -18.83 7.63 -18.62
CA LYS A 156 -17.93 6.88 -17.73
C LYS A 156 -18.77 5.99 -16.83
N TYR A 157 -18.49 4.70 -16.86
CA TYR A 157 -19.26 3.73 -16.07
C TYR A 157 -18.42 3.19 -14.92
N LEU A 158 -19.08 3.06 -13.76
CA LEU A 158 -18.61 2.21 -12.67
C LEU A 158 -19.01 0.78 -13.00
N VAL A 159 -18.02 -0.10 -13.20
CA VAL A 159 -18.29 -1.50 -13.60
C VAL A 159 -18.69 -2.34 -12.40
N HIS A 160 -18.07 -2.07 -11.25
CA HIS A 160 -18.30 -2.83 -10.02
C HIS A 160 -18.74 -1.88 -8.90
N GLU A 161 -19.75 -2.30 -8.15
CA GLU A 161 -20.26 -1.60 -6.96
C GLU A 161 -19.71 -2.17 -5.66
N ALA A 162 -19.11 -3.36 -5.71
CA ALA A 162 -18.37 -3.95 -4.60
C ALA A 162 -17.24 -4.84 -5.11
N GLY A 163 -16.29 -5.13 -4.23
CA GLY A 163 -15.22 -6.10 -4.46
C GLY A 163 -13.84 -5.53 -4.16
N SER A 164 -12.95 -6.41 -3.72
CA SER A 164 -11.55 -6.06 -3.47
C SER A 164 -10.66 -7.25 -3.74
N ALA A 165 -9.44 -6.97 -4.17
CA ALA A 165 -8.44 -7.97 -4.47
C ALA A 165 -7.07 -7.56 -3.95
N LEU A 166 -6.27 -8.55 -3.59
CA LEU A 166 -4.84 -8.42 -3.41
C LEU A 166 -4.20 -8.48 -4.79
N CYS A 167 -3.43 -7.46 -5.14
CA CYS A 167 -2.78 -7.32 -6.44
C CYS A 167 -1.31 -6.99 -6.25
N ARG A 168 -0.50 -7.13 -7.29
CA ARG A 168 0.87 -6.59 -7.33
C ARG A 168 1.16 -5.94 -8.68
N LEU A 169 2.14 -5.03 -8.68
CA LEU A 169 2.77 -4.54 -9.90
C LEU A 169 4.02 -5.37 -10.15
N GLU A 170 4.25 -5.80 -11.38
CA GLU A 170 5.41 -6.63 -11.72
C GLU A 170 5.97 -6.26 -13.10
N ARG A 171 7.22 -6.64 -13.34
CA ARG A 171 7.87 -6.47 -14.65
C ARG A 171 7.20 -7.40 -15.66
N SER A 172 6.89 -6.89 -16.85
CA SER A 172 6.20 -7.70 -17.84
C SER A 172 7.12 -8.73 -18.49
N THR A 173 6.68 -9.98 -18.53
CA THR A 173 7.33 -11.10 -19.24
C THR A 173 6.65 -11.42 -20.57
N LEU A 174 5.68 -10.62 -20.99
CA LEU A 174 4.93 -10.86 -22.23
C LEU A 174 5.82 -10.63 -23.47
N PRO A 175 5.82 -11.53 -24.47
CA PRO A 175 6.70 -11.42 -25.65
C PRO A 175 6.61 -10.08 -26.38
N GLN A 176 5.41 -9.51 -26.51
CA GLN A 176 5.19 -8.21 -27.16
C GLN A 176 5.78 -7.01 -26.39
N HIS A 177 6.25 -7.23 -25.16
CA HIS A 177 6.92 -6.23 -24.33
C HIS A 177 8.44 -6.45 -24.27
N ALA A 178 8.98 -7.41 -25.02
CA ALA A 178 10.42 -7.66 -25.08
C ALA A 178 11.21 -6.39 -25.43
N GLY A 179 12.32 -6.17 -24.72
CA GLY A 179 13.17 -4.99 -24.90
C GLY A 179 12.60 -3.67 -24.34
N ARG A 180 11.44 -3.70 -23.65
CA ARG A 180 10.79 -2.50 -23.09
C ARG A 180 10.61 -2.64 -21.59
N ARG A 181 10.76 -1.54 -20.86
CA ARG A 181 10.53 -1.50 -19.42
C ARG A 181 9.04 -1.33 -19.11
N ILE A 182 8.31 -2.45 -19.15
CA ILE A 182 6.87 -2.48 -18.95
C ILE A 182 6.50 -3.00 -17.56
N VAL A 183 5.61 -2.28 -16.89
CA VAL A 183 4.93 -2.72 -15.66
C VAL A 183 3.53 -3.20 -15.99
N VAL A 184 3.16 -4.38 -15.50
CA VAL A 184 1.80 -4.92 -15.55
C VAL A 184 1.23 -5.06 -14.15
N MET A 185 -0.07 -5.29 -14.04
CA MET A 185 -0.75 -5.52 -12.77
C MET A 185 -1.35 -6.92 -12.76
N ARG A 186 -1.02 -7.71 -11.73
CA ARG A 186 -1.52 -9.07 -11.52
C ARG A 186 -2.51 -9.11 -10.36
N LEU A 187 -3.58 -9.88 -10.51
CA LEU A 187 -4.48 -10.24 -9.42
C LEU A 187 -3.92 -11.46 -8.70
N LEU A 188 -3.64 -11.35 -7.40
CA LEU A 188 -3.12 -12.45 -6.60
C LEU A 188 -4.24 -13.22 -5.92
N LYS A 189 -5.18 -12.51 -5.30
CA LYS A 189 -6.29 -13.11 -4.54
C LYS A 189 -7.51 -12.21 -4.49
N ILE A 190 -8.70 -12.76 -4.64
CA ILE A 190 -9.96 -12.06 -4.41
C ILE A 190 -10.24 -12.07 -2.90
N LEU A 191 -10.33 -10.88 -2.30
CA LEU A 191 -10.60 -10.71 -0.88
C LEU A 191 -12.10 -10.53 -0.62
N GLN A 192 -12.77 -9.79 -1.49
CA GLN A 192 -14.22 -9.65 -1.53
C GLN A 192 -14.69 -9.87 -2.96
N PRO A 193 -15.63 -10.79 -3.21
CA PRO A 193 -16.13 -11.06 -4.55
C PRO A 193 -16.62 -9.79 -5.26
N PRO A 194 -16.27 -9.61 -6.55
CA PRO A 194 -16.76 -8.47 -7.31
C PRO A 194 -18.26 -8.56 -7.55
N LYS A 195 -18.97 -7.44 -7.32
CA LYS A 195 -20.38 -7.28 -7.69
C LYS A 195 -20.48 -6.26 -8.80
N ARG A 196 -21.02 -6.65 -9.96
CA ARG A 196 -21.21 -5.76 -11.11
C ARG A 196 -22.44 -4.87 -10.90
N CYS A 197 -22.37 -3.64 -11.39
CA CYS A 197 -23.53 -2.75 -11.44
C CYS A 197 -24.59 -3.30 -12.41
N SER A 198 -25.87 -3.15 -12.08
CA SER A 198 -27.00 -3.59 -12.92
C SER A 198 -27.11 -2.80 -14.22
N ASP A 199 -26.77 -1.51 -14.19
CA ASP A 199 -27.11 -0.56 -15.25
C ASP A 199 -25.98 -0.41 -16.29
N LEU A 200 -25.22 -1.48 -16.52
CA LEU A 200 -24.11 -1.46 -17.47
C LEU A 200 -24.61 -1.62 -18.91
N PRO A 201 -24.02 -0.87 -19.87
CA PRO A 201 -24.30 -1.10 -21.29
C PRO A 201 -24.01 -2.55 -21.67
N ARG A 202 -24.86 -3.13 -22.53
CA ARG A 202 -24.74 -4.54 -22.96
C ARG A 202 -23.36 -4.92 -23.53
N MET A 203 -22.66 -3.95 -24.12
CA MET A 203 -21.33 -4.15 -24.70
C MET A 203 -20.17 -4.08 -23.68
N CYS A 204 -20.46 -3.87 -22.39
CA CYS A 204 -19.44 -3.74 -21.34
C CYS A 204 -18.71 -5.08 -21.11
N ASN A 205 -17.53 -5.20 -21.71
CA ASN A 205 -16.66 -6.37 -21.65
C ASN A 205 -15.60 -6.31 -20.54
N VAL A 206 -15.69 -5.34 -19.63
CA VAL A 206 -14.76 -5.25 -18.50
C VAL A 206 -15.10 -6.31 -17.47
N SER A 207 -14.13 -7.18 -17.20
CA SER A 207 -14.19 -8.22 -16.18
C SER A 207 -12.99 -8.13 -15.24
N VAL A 208 -13.15 -8.71 -14.05
CA VAL A 208 -12.04 -8.96 -13.13
C VAL A 208 -11.37 -10.26 -13.59
N PRO A 209 -10.03 -10.29 -13.74
CA PRO A 209 -9.31 -11.49 -14.16
C PRO A 209 -9.37 -12.58 -13.06
N ALA A 210 -9.01 -13.82 -13.41
CA ALA A 210 -8.91 -14.88 -12.41
C ALA A 210 -7.71 -14.65 -11.46
N GLU A 211 -7.70 -15.35 -10.32
CA GLU A 211 -6.53 -15.35 -9.44
C GLU A 211 -5.29 -15.87 -10.17
N GLY A 212 -4.19 -15.14 -10.03
CA GLY A 212 -2.97 -15.39 -10.75
C GLY A 212 -2.91 -14.76 -12.14
N GLU A 213 -3.97 -14.14 -12.67
CA GLU A 213 -3.96 -13.54 -14.02
C GLU A 213 -3.67 -12.03 -14.03
N LEU A 214 -3.29 -11.51 -15.21
CA LEU A 214 -3.07 -10.08 -15.43
C LEU A 214 -4.39 -9.36 -15.68
N PHE A 215 -4.50 -8.14 -15.18
CA PHE A 215 -5.59 -7.24 -15.57
C PHE A 215 -5.52 -6.91 -17.06
N ALA A 216 -6.67 -6.79 -17.72
CA ALA A 216 -6.77 -6.52 -19.15
C ALA A 216 -7.91 -5.54 -19.47
N PHE A 217 -7.78 -4.88 -20.63
CA PHE A 217 -8.84 -4.12 -21.28
C PHE A 217 -9.20 -4.83 -22.59
N GLY A 218 -10.33 -5.54 -22.60
CA GLY A 218 -10.65 -6.47 -23.68
C GLY A 218 -9.57 -7.55 -23.79
N GLN A 219 -9.00 -7.75 -24.98
CA GLN A 219 -7.94 -8.75 -25.20
C GLN A 219 -6.52 -8.28 -24.86
N ARG A 220 -6.35 -7.02 -24.43
CA ARG A 220 -5.03 -6.43 -24.21
C ARG A 220 -4.75 -6.27 -22.72
N ALA A 221 -3.66 -6.86 -22.25
CA ALA A 221 -3.17 -6.66 -20.87
C ALA A 221 -3.04 -5.16 -20.55
N TRP A 222 -3.49 -4.78 -19.36
CA TRP A 222 -3.23 -3.46 -18.81
C TRP A 222 -1.75 -3.35 -18.48
N TYR A 223 -1.12 -2.30 -18.97
CA TYR A 223 0.30 -2.07 -18.73
C TYR A 223 0.65 -0.58 -18.67
N ARG A 224 1.84 -0.30 -18.14
CA ARG A 224 2.47 1.02 -18.16
C ARG A 224 3.90 0.88 -18.65
N ASP A 225 4.26 1.78 -19.57
CA ASP A 225 5.61 1.86 -20.11
C ASP A 225 6.35 2.96 -19.35
N VAL A 226 7.35 2.57 -18.55
CA VAL A 226 8.01 3.51 -17.62
C VAL A 226 8.94 4.47 -18.35
N ASP A 227 9.29 4.20 -19.60
CA ASP A 227 10.17 5.05 -20.40
C ASP A 227 9.39 6.19 -21.10
N LYS A 228 8.06 6.09 -21.16
CA LYS A 228 7.22 7.18 -21.70
C LYS A 228 7.25 8.42 -20.79
N PRO A 229 7.15 9.64 -21.36
CA PRO A 229 7.15 10.86 -20.57
C PRO A 229 5.92 10.95 -19.65
N GLY A 230 6.08 11.64 -18.52
CA GLY A 230 4.99 11.98 -17.60
C GLY A 230 5.29 11.62 -16.15
N LYS A 231 4.79 12.45 -15.22
CA LYS A 231 5.02 12.32 -13.77
C LYS A 231 4.71 10.93 -13.22
N GLY A 232 3.66 10.27 -13.71
CA GLY A 232 3.30 8.92 -13.29
C GLY A 232 4.34 7.87 -13.67
N ASN A 233 4.93 8.00 -14.87
CA ASN A 233 5.94 7.07 -15.37
C ASN A 233 7.29 7.31 -14.70
N GLU A 234 7.64 8.56 -14.36
CA GLU A 234 8.81 8.86 -13.53
C GLU A 234 8.73 8.16 -12.16
N ILE A 235 7.54 8.15 -11.53
CA ILE A 235 7.33 7.47 -10.25
C ILE A 235 7.42 5.95 -10.42
N LEU A 236 6.83 5.39 -11.48
CA LEU A 236 6.98 3.96 -11.76
C LEU A 236 8.40 3.57 -12.11
N ARG A 237 9.18 4.45 -12.75
CA ARG A 237 10.59 4.22 -13.06
C ARG A 237 11.41 4.05 -11.79
N LEU A 238 11.18 4.93 -10.79
CA LEU A 238 11.77 4.77 -9.45
C LEU A 238 11.45 3.40 -8.84
N LEU A 239 10.19 2.98 -8.91
CA LEU A 239 9.76 1.68 -8.39
C LEU A 239 10.36 0.50 -9.20
N TYR A 240 10.49 0.65 -10.51
CA TYR A 240 11.02 -0.38 -11.41
C TYR A 240 12.53 -0.59 -11.21
N ASP A 241 13.27 0.48 -10.95
CA ASP A 241 14.71 0.47 -10.71
C ASP A 241 15.08 0.23 -9.23
N ALA A 242 14.08 0.12 -8.35
CA ALA A 242 14.32 -0.25 -6.96
C ALA A 242 14.92 -1.67 -6.92
N PRO A 243 15.96 -1.90 -6.10
CA PRO A 243 16.50 -3.24 -5.91
C PRO A 243 15.40 -4.14 -5.36
N ASP A 244 15.35 -5.37 -5.86
CA ASP A 244 14.50 -6.39 -5.26
C ASP A 244 15.13 -6.68 -3.87
N ASP A 245 14.37 -6.54 -2.78
CA ASP A 245 14.88 -6.68 -1.39
C ASP A 245 15.52 -8.06 -1.08
N GLY A 246 15.65 -8.95 -2.08
CA GLY A 246 16.26 -10.28 -2.00
C GLY A 246 17.73 -10.38 -2.45
N GLU A 247 18.38 -9.32 -2.92
CA GLU A 247 19.74 -9.41 -3.49
C GLU A 247 20.79 -8.50 -2.80
N GLN A 248 20.74 -8.38 -1.47
CA GLN A 248 21.88 -7.90 -0.66
C GLN A 248 22.28 -8.86 0.46
N ALA A 249 21.94 -10.15 0.31
CA ALA A 249 22.43 -11.23 1.16
C ALA A 249 23.39 -12.16 0.38
N SER A 250 24.44 -11.62 -0.24
CA SER A 250 25.62 -12.39 -0.65
C SER A 250 26.78 -11.44 -0.92
N GLY A 251 27.38 -10.97 0.16
CA GLY A 251 28.51 -10.03 0.08
C GLY A 251 29.31 -9.92 1.36
N GLN A 252 29.44 -11.00 2.13
CA GLN A 252 30.52 -11.15 3.09
C GLN A 252 31.16 -12.53 2.93
N SER A 253 32.39 -12.56 2.44
CA SER A 253 33.43 -13.52 2.83
C SER A 253 34.76 -13.10 2.20
N SER A 254 35.50 -12.26 2.92
CA SER A 254 36.91 -12.48 3.35
C SER A 254 37.40 -11.23 4.07
#